data_AF-A0A6I2U3V0-F1
#
_entry.id   AF-A0A6I2U3V0-F1
#
_cell.length_a   1.000
_cell.length_b   1.000
_cell.length_c   1.000
_cell.angle_alpha   90.00
_cell.angle_beta   90.00
_cell.angle_gamma   90.00
#
_symmetry.space_group_name_H-M   'P 1'
#
loop_
_entity.id
_entity.type
_entity.pdbx_description
1 polymer ?
#
loop_
_entity_poly.entity_id
_entity_poly.type
_entity_poly.pdbx_seq_one_letter_code
_entity_poly.pdbx_strand_id
1 'polypeptide(L)'
;MKQQKFVFYRYSFQEDPDTIPEKRVAEEKISTHFGNLFHVGEKLTMYMKKGKADVSLRNDTFAVCKDIIVFRLNDDKDLKRTLPTGTTTNAVDDYAETIEQSFPHCLIIFINQPGLHYVAIEKKAGAFYGKIDKITKILKQNFDRMLKHLGYMVNFEEIYMQAKAWDVVKRKCRENNDYVIQVCLTAKRDKENTNHSDYTRNSNINGFIEDGMENDAKEVFAGYKYDKNASDQSIRNTIDKVFYINQFIENNECEIKVKLSKSGIICLNEEVVPMYFLPERAIENFQIGSSISETEDVSTLEEWLKNSINDIKRTTDATTPPKKLSRPRK
;
A
#
# COMPACT_ATOMS: atom_id res chain seq x y z
N MET A 1 -3.74 -24.97 0.18
CA MET A 1 -2.83 -23.86 0.50
C MET A 1 -3.65 -22.63 0.88
N LYS A 2 -3.17 -21.76 1.79
CA LYS A 2 -3.83 -20.45 1.98
C LYS A 2 -3.64 -19.63 0.71
N GLN A 3 -4.73 -19.12 0.12
CA GLN A 3 -4.66 -18.25 -1.06
C GLN A 3 -3.82 -17.00 -0.74
N GLN A 4 -2.90 -16.66 -1.65
CA GLN A 4 -2.04 -15.50 -1.51
C GLN A 4 -2.84 -14.23 -1.79
N LYS A 5 -2.62 -13.20 -0.97
CA LYS A 5 -3.35 -11.94 -1.03
C LYS A 5 -2.40 -10.83 -1.43
N PHE A 6 -2.76 -10.04 -2.43
CA PHE A 6 -1.93 -8.97 -2.98
C PHE A 6 -2.61 -7.62 -2.84
N VAL A 7 -1.83 -6.59 -2.52
CA VAL A 7 -2.26 -5.19 -2.48
C VAL A 7 -1.64 -4.44 -3.65
N PHE A 8 -2.44 -3.70 -4.40
CA PHE A 8 -1.99 -2.94 -5.56
C PHE A 8 -1.62 -1.49 -5.22
N TYR A 9 -0.53 -1.04 -5.84
CA TYR A 9 -0.05 0.33 -5.83
C TYR A 9 0.18 0.79 -7.27
N ARG A 10 0.16 2.09 -7.50
CA ARG A 10 0.75 2.67 -8.71
C ARG A 10 2.22 2.95 -8.43
N TYR A 11 3.05 2.89 -9.46
CA TYR A 11 4.38 3.45 -9.36
C TYR A 11 4.66 4.33 -10.55
N SER A 12 5.62 5.23 -10.41
CA SER A 12 6.03 6.12 -11.50
C SER A 12 7.50 6.47 -11.36
N PHE A 13 8.10 6.85 -12.48
CA PHE A 13 9.44 7.40 -12.50
C PHE A 13 9.34 8.91 -12.48
N GLN A 14 9.94 9.52 -11.46
CA GLN A 14 9.99 10.96 -11.30
C GLN A 14 11.40 11.43 -11.61
N GLU A 15 11.52 12.58 -12.28
CA GLU A 15 12.81 13.18 -12.52
C GLU A 15 13.51 13.47 -11.20
N ASP A 16 14.78 13.10 -11.11
CA ASP A 16 15.59 13.43 -9.94
C ASP A 16 15.91 14.94 -9.97
N PRO A 17 15.47 15.72 -8.95
CA PRO A 17 15.73 17.16 -8.91
C PRO A 17 17.22 17.49 -8.82
N ASP A 18 18.04 16.55 -8.33
CA ASP A 18 19.49 16.74 -8.21
C ASP A 18 20.23 16.49 -9.54
N THR A 19 19.57 15.91 -10.54
CA THR A 19 20.22 15.52 -11.80
C THR A 19 20.03 16.58 -12.89
N ILE A 20 21.15 16.93 -13.54
CA ILE A 20 21.21 17.84 -14.69
C ILE A 20 20.39 17.27 -15.87
N PRO A 21 19.42 18.01 -16.46
CA PRO A 21 18.54 17.52 -17.51
C PRO A 21 19.25 16.84 -18.70
N GLU A 22 20.37 17.38 -19.17
CA GLU A 22 21.12 16.86 -20.31
C GLU A 22 21.80 15.50 -20.05
N LYS A 23 21.90 15.09 -18.77
CA LYS A 23 22.44 13.78 -18.37
C LYS A 23 21.35 12.72 -18.17
N ARG A 24 20.07 13.11 -18.24
CA ARG A 24 18.96 12.19 -18.06
C ARG A 24 18.81 11.31 -19.28
N VAL A 25 18.48 10.05 -19.03
CA VAL A 25 18.01 9.18 -20.11
C VAL A 25 16.64 9.67 -20.59
N ALA A 26 16.31 9.46 -21.87
CA ALA A 26 14.98 9.78 -22.37
C ALA A 26 13.89 9.07 -21.55
N GLU A 27 12.84 9.79 -21.17
CA GLU A 27 11.78 9.30 -20.28
C GLU A 27 11.17 7.99 -20.79
N GLU A 28 10.95 7.87 -22.10
CA GLU A 28 10.41 6.65 -22.73
C GLU A 28 11.29 5.39 -22.53
N LYS A 29 12.58 5.56 -22.23
CA LYS A 29 13.51 4.43 -22.02
C LYS A 29 13.62 4.01 -20.57
N ILE A 30 13.13 4.79 -19.61
CA ILE A 30 13.31 4.49 -18.18
C ILE A 30 12.64 3.16 -17.79
N SER A 31 11.47 2.87 -18.34
CA SER A 31 10.79 1.58 -18.14
C SER A 31 11.64 0.42 -18.63
N THR A 32 12.26 0.54 -19.80
CA THR A 32 13.17 -0.50 -20.31
C THR A 32 14.37 -0.70 -19.39
N HIS A 33 15.00 0.40 -18.93
CA HIS A 33 16.11 0.30 -17.98
C HIS A 33 15.71 -0.33 -16.66
N PHE A 34 14.53 0.01 -16.13
CA PHE A 34 14.00 -0.60 -14.92
C PHE A 34 13.70 -2.09 -15.10
N GLY A 35 13.09 -2.48 -16.22
CA GLY A 35 12.84 -3.89 -16.55
C GLY A 35 14.13 -4.70 -16.66
N ASN A 36 15.18 -4.11 -17.21
CA ASN A 36 16.51 -4.72 -17.33
C ASN A 36 17.23 -4.91 -15.98
N LEU A 37 16.71 -4.41 -14.86
CA LEU A 37 17.22 -4.77 -13.53
C LEU A 37 16.87 -6.22 -13.15
N PHE A 38 15.91 -6.83 -13.85
CA PHE A 38 15.33 -8.11 -13.49
C PHE A 38 15.65 -9.16 -14.55
N HIS A 39 16.54 -10.08 -14.21
CA HIS A 39 16.89 -11.23 -15.05
C HIS A 39 16.61 -12.52 -14.30
N VAL A 40 15.92 -13.46 -14.95
CA VAL A 40 15.59 -14.77 -14.35
C VAL A 40 16.88 -15.52 -14.04
N GLY A 41 17.01 -15.99 -12.81
CA GLY A 41 18.22 -16.68 -12.31
C GLY A 41 19.31 -15.75 -11.77
N GLU A 42 19.24 -14.44 -12.03
CA GLU A 42 20.09 -13.46 -11.38
C GLU A 42 19.49 -12.95 -10.07
N LYS A 43 20.37 -12.60 -9.14
CA LYS A 43 19.97 -12.10 -7.82
C LYS A 43 20.18 -10.61 -7.73
N LEU A 44 19.11 -9.88 -7.43
CA LEU A 44 19.16 -8.46 -7.15
C LEU A 44 19.47 -8.24 -5.66
N THR A 45 20.53 -7.50 -5.36
CA THR A 45 20.88 -7.17 -3.97
C THR A 45 20.05 -5.98 -3.52
N MET A 46 19.28 -6.17 -2.44
CA MET A 46 18.46 -5.12 -1.82
C MET A 46 18.98 -4.86 -0.41
N TYR A 47 19.11 -3.59 -0.09
CA TYR A 47 19.53 -3.08 1.21
C TYR A 47 18.30 -2.73 2.07
N MET A 48 18.30 -3.13 3.33
CA MET A 48 17.23 -2.81 4.28
C MET A 48 17.77 -2.68 5.69
N LYS A 49 16.95 -2.12 6.57
CA LYS A 49 17.30 -1.96 7.99
C LYS A 49 16.78 -3.12 8.85
N LYS A 50 17.65 -3.67 9.69
CA LYS A 50 17.33 -4.54 10.82
C LYS A 50 17.67 -3.82 12.12
N GLY A 51 16.65 -3.24 12.75
CA GLY A 51 16.87 -2.31 13.87
C GLY A 51 17.69 -1.09 13.40
N LYS A 52 18.89 -0.92 13.97
CA LYS A 52 19.83 0.14 13.57
C LYS A 52 20.87 -0.30 12.53
N ALA A 53 20.96 -1.59 12.24
CA ALA A 53 21.94 -2.14 11.30
C ALA A 53 21.40 -2.13 9.87
N ASP A 54 22.29 -1.90 8.91
CA ASP A 54 22.02 -2.10 7.48
C ASP A 54 22.38 -3.54 7.12
N VAL A 55 21.46 -4.21 6.44
CA VAL A 55 21.64 -5.58 5.92
C VAL A 55 21.37 -5.57 4.42
N SER A 56 22.15 -6.37 3.69
CA SER A 56 21.94 -6.60 2.25
C SER A 56 21.51 -8.03 2.03
N LEU A 57 20.34 -8.23 1.42
CA LEU A 57 19.83 -9.53 1.05
C LEU A 57 19.85 -9.69 -0.46
N ARG A 58 20.14 -10.91 -0.92
CA ARG A 58 20.00 -11.28 -2.33
C ARG A 58 18.57 -11.76 -2.57
N ASN A 59 17.95 -11.22 -3.60
CA ASN A 59 16.54 -11.41 -3.93
C ASN A 59 16.42 -11.95 -5.35
N ASP A 60 15.46 -12.81 -5.58
CA ASP A 60 15.39 -13.58 -6.82
C ASP A 60 14.29 -13.04 -7.73
N THR A 61 14.59 -12.91 -9.02
CA THR A 61 13.58 -12.72 -10.07
C THR A 61 13.06 -14.09 -10.49
N PHE A 62 11.80 -14.37 -10.18
CA PHE A 62 11.16 -15.67 -10.46
C PHE A 62 10.81 -15.85 -11.92
N ALA A 63 10.24 -14.81 -12.52
CA ALA A 63 9.78 -14.83 -13.90
C ALA A 63 9.79 -13.41 -14.46
N VAL A 64 10.15 -13.30 -15.72
CA VAL A 64 9.98 -12.09 -16.54
C VAL A 64 9.42 -12.54 -17.86
N CYS A 65 8.23 -12.07 -18.20
CA CYS A 65 7.64 -12.30 -19.51
C CYS A 65 6.86 -11.04 -19.93
N LYS A 66 7.11 -10.60 -21.16
CA LYS A 66 6.63 -9.30 -21.66
C LYS A 66 7.05 -8.20 -20.66
N ASP A 67 6.09 -7.41 -20.19
CA ASP A 67 6.32 -6.33 -19.23
C ASP A 67 5.95 -6.69 -17.79
N ILE A 68 5.76 -7.99 -17.49
CA ILE A 68 5.42 -8.48 -16.16
C ILE A 68 6.65 -9.12 -15.52
N ILE A 69 6.96 -8.65 -14.31
CA ILE A 69 8.12 -9.08 -13.53
C ILE A 69 7.63 -9.63 -12.21
N VAL A 70 7.95 -10.89 -11.92
CA VAL A 70 7.68 -11.53 -10.62
C VAL A 70 8.98 -11.59 -9.82
N PHE A 71 9.02 -10.83 -8.75
CA PHE A 71 10.19 -10.63 -7.90
C PHE A 71 9.92 -11.12 -6.48
N ARG A 72 10.88 -11.82 -5.88
CA ARG A 72 10.81 -12.26 -4.48
C ARG A 72 11.67 -11.36 -3.61
N LEU A 73 11.04 -10.64 -2.70
CA LEU A 73 11.74 -9.86 -1.69
C LEU A 73 11.82 -10.64 -0.37
N ASN A 74 13.05 -10.95 0.05
CA ASN A 74 13.40 -11.60 1.30
C ASN A 74 13.43 -10.58 2.44
N ASP A 75 12.90 -10.96 3.60
CA ASP A 75 13.01 -10.25 4.89
C ASP A 75 14.11 -10.89 5.73
N ASP A 76 14.63 -10.16 6.72
CA ASP A 76 15.57 -10.70 7.72
C ASP A 76 14.85 -10.77 9.06
N LYS A 77 14.47 -11.99 9.48
CA LYS A 77 13.76 -12.24 10.74
C LYS A 77 14.49 -13.20 11.63
N ASP A 78 14.52 -12.86 12.91
CA ASP A 78 14.97 -13.76 13.97
C ASP A 78 13.79 -14.61 14.44
N LEU A 79 13.90 -15.93 14.28
CA LEU A 79 12.96 -16.91 14.81
C LEU A 79 13.38 -17.31 16.21
N LYS A 80 12.55 -16.98 17.20
CA LYS A 80 12.70 -17.49 18.56
C LYS A 80 12.08 -18.89 18.64
N ARG A 81 12.86 -19.88 19.05
CA ARG A 81 12.42 -21.27 19.22
C ARG A 81 12.80 -21.74 20.61
N THR A 82 11.82 -22.26 21.34
CA THR A 82 12.04 -22.94 22.62
C THR A 82 12.36 -24.40 22.32
N LEU A 83 13.61 -24.80 22.52
CA LEU A 83 14.09 -26.14 22.21
C LEU A 83 14.53 -26.86 23.51
N PRO A 84 14.34 -28.18 23.60
CA PRO A 84 14.83 -28.94 24.75
C PRO A 84 16.36 -28.87 24.80
N THR A 85 16.91 -28.67 26.00
CA THR A 85 18.37 -28.55 26.21
C THR A 85 19.06 -29.91 26.25
N GLY A 86 18.31 -31.01 26.35
CA GLY A 86 18.82 -32.35 26.59
C GLY A 86 19.13 -32.66 28.06
N THR A 87 18.78 -31.75 28.97
CA THR A 87 18.85 -31.96 30.44
C THR A 87 17.44 -32.06 31.02
N THR A 88 17.31 -32.67 32.20
CA THR A 88 16.04 -32.75 32.93
C THR A 88 16.19 -32.24 34.36
N THR A 89 15.20 -31.46 34.82
CA THR A 89 15.05 -31.05 36.22
C THR A 89 13.77 -31.68 36.77
N ASN A 90 13.86 -32.43 37.87
CA ASN A 90 12.72 -33.17 38.47
C ASN A 90 11.99 -34.09 37.47
N ALA A 91 12.73 -34.77 36.58
CA ALA A 91 12.20 -35.62 35.52
C ALA A 91 11.32 -34.90 34.47
N VAL A 92 11.46 -33.58 34.34
CA VAL A 92 10.87 -32.77 33.28
C VAL A 92 12.00 -32.25 32.38
N ASP A 93 11.81 -32.32 31.06
CA ASP A 93 12.77 -31.77 30.09
C ASP A 93 12.96 -30.27 30.31
N ASP A 94 14.22 -29.84 30.41
CA ASP A 94 14.57 -28.43 30.44
C ASP A 94 14.50 -27.87 29.01
N TYR A 95 14.04 -26.63 28.87
CA TYR A 95 13.92 -25.93 27.60
C TYR A 95 14.68 -24.61 27.64
N ALA A 96 15.34 -24.25 26.55
CA ALA A 96 15.99 -22.97 26.37
C ALA A 96 15.50 -22.25 25.11
N GLU A 97 15.47 -20.92 25.16
CA GLU A 97 15.23 -20.12 23.98
C GLU A 97 16.48 -20.07 23.11
N THR A 98 16.31 -20.40 21.83
CA THR A 98 17.31 -20.24 20.78
C THR A 98 16.80 -19.24 19.75
N ILE A 99 17.71 -18.45 19.18
CA ILE A 99 17.38 -17.47 18.14
C ILE A 99 18.07 -17.93 16.86
N GLU A 100 17.27 -18.24 15.84
CA GLU A 100 17.73 -18.68 14.53
C GLU A 100 17.42 -17.61 13.49
N GLN A 101 18.39 -17.27 12.63
CA GLN A 101 18.15 -16.33 11.53
C GLN A 101 17.31 -17.01 10.44
N SER A 102 16.32 -16.29 9.93
CA SER A 102 15.40 -16.77 8.90
C SER A 102 15.14 -15.72 7.83
N PHE A 103 14.85 -16.19 6.61
CA PHE A 103 14.63 -15.34 5.45
C PHE A 103 13.24 -15.57 4.85
N PRO A 104 12.15 -15.24 5.58
CA PRO A 104 10.81 -15.30 5.00
C PRO A 104 10.71 -14.26 3.89
N HIS A 105 9.88 -14.52 2.89
CA HIS A 105 9.77 -13.65 1.72
C HIS A 105 8.34 -13.35 1.35
N CYS A 106 8.17 -12.27 0.58
CA CYS A 106 6.94 -11.90 -0.11
C CYS A 106 7.20 -11.80 -1.62
N LEU A 107 6.15 -12.02 -2.41
CA LEU A 107 6.17 -11.85 -3.86
C LEU A 107 5.71 -10.44 -4.25
N ILE A 108 6.34 -9.89 -5.27
CA ILE A 108 6.09 -8.57 -5.82
C ILE A 108 5.95 -8.75 -7.33
N ILE A 109 4.86 -8.25 -7.88
CA ILE A 109 4.55 -8.38 -9.31
C ILE A 109 4.50 -6.97 -9.89
N PHE A 110 5.51 -6.60 -10.68
CA PHE A 110 5.50 -5.35 -11.42
C PHE A 110 4.84 -5.54 -12.77
N ILE A 111 4.06 -4.52 -13.15
CA ILE A 111 3.55 -4.32 -14.49
C ILE A 111 4.28 -3.08 -15.00
N ASN A 112 5.20 -3.28 -15.93
CA ASN A 112 6.10 -2.26 -16.46
C ASN A 112 5.76 -1.90 -17.91
N GLN A 113 4.47 -1.97 -18.24
CA GLN A 113 3.96 -1.59 -19.54
C GLN A 113 4.00 -0.05 -19.68
N PRO A 114 4.36 0.48 -20.86
CA PRO A 114 4.26 1.91 -21.13
C PRO A 114 2.87 2.46 -20.80
N GLY A 115 2.80 3.49 -19.94
CA GLY A 115 1.54 4.09 -19.49
C GLY A 115 0.72 3.25 -18.50
N LEU A 116 1.20 2.08 -18.07
CA LEU A 116 0.53 1.21 -17.11
C LEU A 116 1.52 0.66 -16.08
N HIS A 117 1.87 1.51 -15.12
CA HIS A 117 2.79 1.22 -14.03
C HIS A 117 2.04 0.87 -12.74
N TYR A 118 1.82 -0.42 -12.52
CA TYR A 118 1.23 -0.96 -11.30
C TYR A 118 2.16 -1.98 -10.66
N VAL A 119 2.12 -2.07 -9.34
CA VAL A 119 2.80 -3.12 -8.59
C VAL A 119 1.82 -3.80 -7.64
N ALA A 120 1.79 -5.13 -7.65
CA ALA A 120 1.03 -5.94 -6.71
C ALA A 120 1.99 -6.55 -5.68
N ILE A 121 1.78 -6.28 -4.40
CA ILE A 121 2.65 -6.71 -3.30
C ILE A 121 1.92 -7.71 -2.42
N GLU A 122 2.50 -8.89 -2.21
CA GLU A 122 1.93 -9.94 -1.37
C GLU A 122 1.86 -9.50 0.10
N LYS A 123 0.65 -9.46 0.67
CA LYS A 123 0.40 -9.24 2.08
C LYS A 123 0.54 -10.54 2.86
N LYS A 124 1.73 -10.79 3.40
CA LYS A 124 2.06 -12.02 4.12
C LYS A 124 2.60 -11.73 5.52
N ALA A 125 1.84 -12.05 6.57
CA ALA A 125 2.26 -11.79 7.96
C ALA A 125 3.64 -12.38 8.34
N GLY A 126 4.00 -13.52 7.72
CA GLY A 126 5.31 -14.16 7.91
C GLY A 126 6.49 -13.30 7.46
N ALA A 127 6.34 -12.46 6.43
CA ALA A 127 7.38 -11.58 5.88
C ALA A 127 7.02 -10.11 6.10
N PHE A 128 7.95 -9.30 6.60
CA PHE A 128 7.75 -7.88 6.90
C PHE A 128 6.56 -7.60 7.84
N TYR A 129 6.08 -8.60 8.58
CA TYR A 129 4.87 -8.55 9.39
C TYR A 129 3.61 -8.18 8.58
N GLY A 130 3.62 -8.40 7.26
CA GLY A 130 2.55 -7.98 6.35
C GLY A 130 2.42 -6.46 6.18
N LYS A 131 3.43 -5.67 6.59
CA LYS A 131 3.48 -4.22 6.48
C LYS A 131 3.93 -3.79 5.08
N ILE A 132 2.98 -3.36 4.26
CA ILE A 132 3.23 -3.01 2.85
C ILE A 132 4.01 -1.69 2.74
N ASP A 133 3.79 -0.74 3.64
CA ASP A 133 4.54 0.51 3.75
C ASP A 133 6.05 0.27 3.95
N LYS A 134 6.40 -0.73 4.76
CA LYS A 134 7.80 -1.15 4.95
C LYS A 134 8.38 -1.66 3.64
N ILE A 135 7.61 -2.45 2.89
CA ILE A 135 8.04 -3.03 1.62
C ILE A 135 8.24 -1.92 0.57
N THR A 136 7.27 -1.02 0.39
CA THR A 136 7.39 0.08 -0.60
C THR A 136 8.54 1.02 -0.26
N LYS A 137 8.80 1.32 1.03
CA LYS A 137 9.99 2.08 1.46
C LYS A 137 11.30 1.39 1.08
N ILE A 138 11.39 0.07 1.28
CA ILE A 138 12.58 -0.72 0.86
C ILE A 138 12.74 -0.67 -0.65
N LEU A 139 11.67 -0.90 -1.42
CA LEU A 139 11.72 -0.85 -2.89
C LEU A 139 12.16 0.53 -3.37
N LYS A 140 11.55 1.59 -2.87
CA LYS A 140 11.87 2.98 -3.21
C LYS A 140 13.34 3.28 -2.97
N GLN A 141 13.83 3.05 -1.76
CA GLN A 141 15.22 3.36 -1.41
C GLN A 141 16.23 2.62 -2.29
N ASN A 142 15.95 1.36 -2.66
CA ASN A 142 16.87 0.58 -3.50
C ASN A 142 16.79 0.98 -4.96
N PHE A 143 15.60 1.15 -5.51
CA PHE A 143 15.45 1.54 -6.91
C PHE A 143 15.87 2.99 -7.15
N ASP A 144 15.66 3.91 -6.20
CA ASP A 144 16.23 5.25 -6.29
C ASP A 144 17.76 5.19 -6.42
N ARG A 145 18.44 4.35 -5.62
CA ARG A 145 19.89 4.15 -5.76
C ARG A 145 20.28 3.58 -7.13
N MET A 146 19.51 2.63 -7.64
CA MET A 146 19.77 1.99 -8.93
C MET A 146 19.45 2.90 -10.12
N LEU A 147 18.49 3.81 -10.01
CA LEU A 147 18.02 4.65 -11.12
C LEU A 147 18.58 6.08 -11.08
N LYS A 148 19.16 6.54 -9.96
CA LYS A 148 19.69 7.90 -9.82
C LYS A 148 20.68 8.28 -10.92
N HIS A 149 21.53 7.34 -11.34
CA HIS A 149 22.50 7.57 -12.43
C HIS A 149 21.84 7.81 -13.81
N LEU A 150 20.58 7.42 -13.97
CA LEU A 150 19.76 7.69 -15.16
C LEU A 150 18.97 9.01 -15.04
N GLY A 151 19.03 9.65 -13.86
CA GLY A 151 18.34 10.90 -13.56
C GLY A 151 16.90 10.74 -13.11
N TYR A 152 16.52 9.56 -12.59
CA TYR A 152 15.16 9.28 -12.12
C TYR A 152 15.15 8.65 -10.72
N MET A 153 14.06 8.89 -10.02
CA MET A 153 13.64 8.21 -8.80
C MET A 153 12.34 7.44 -9.05
N VAL A 154 12.06 6.41 -8.26
CA VAL A 154 10.77 5.74 -8.28
C VAL A 154 9.88 6.28 -7.18
N ASN A 155 8.60 6.45 -7.47
CA ASN A 155 7.58 6.71 -6.46
C ASN A 155 6.56 5.57 -6.43
N PHE A 156 6.06 5.24 -5.24
CA PHE A 156 4.97 4.28 -5.06
C PHE A 156 3.78 5.01 -4.44
N GLU A 157 2.66 5.02 -5.16
CA GLU A 157 1.44 5.70 -4.76
C GLU A 157 0.41 4.68 -4.30
N GLU A 158 -0.13 4.90 -3.11
CA GLU A 158 -1.25 4.12 -2.58
C GLU A 158 -2.51 4.35 -3.42
N ILE A 159 -3.24 3.27 -3.65
CA ILE A 159 -4.52 3.32 -4.35
C ILE A 159 -5.63 3.16 -3.32
N TYR A 160 -6.61 4.05 -3.37
CA TYR A 160 -7.81 3.98 -2.56
C TYR A 160 -9.04 3.71 -3.43
N MET A 161 -9.76 2.64 -3.13
CA MET A 161 -11.03 2.26 -3.76
C MET A 161 -12.18 2.99 -3.09
N GLN A 162 -12.21 4.32 -3.19
CA GLN A 162 -13.20 5.17 -2.51
C GLN A 162 -14.64 4.69 -2.73
N ALA A 163 -14.98 4.25 -3.94
CA ALA A 163 -16.32 3.74 -4.25
C ALA A 163 -16.77 2.56 -3.35
N LYS A 164 -15.83 1.77 -2.81
CA LYS A 164 -16.09 0.64 -1.90
C LYS A 164 -16.14 1.04 -0.43
N ALA A 165 -15.76 2.27 -0.06
CA ALA A 165 -15.66 2.72 1.32
C ALA A 165 -16.98 2.60 2.08
N TRP A 166 -18.06 3.07 1.45
CA TRP A 166 -19.39 2.95 2.05
C TRP A 166 -19.85 1.50 2.19
N ASP A 167 -19.57 0.65 1.21
CA ASP A 167 -19.95 -0.76 1.26
C ASP A 167 -19.24 -1.51 2.39
N VAL A 168 -17.98 -1.19 2.67
CA VAL A 168 -17.23 -1.72 3.82
C VAL A 168 -17.91 -1.33 5.14
N VAL A 169 -18.22 -0.04 5.31
CA VAL A 169 -18.88 0.47 6.52
C VAL A 169 -20.25 -0.19 6.69
N LYS A 170 -21.07 -0.17 5.63
CA LYS A 170 -22.43 -0.69 5.65
C LYS A 170 -22.47 -2.18 5.96
N ARG A 171 -21.52 -2.95 5.42
CA ARG A 171 -21.40 -4.38 5.72
C ARG A 171 -21.09 -4.62 7.21
N LYS A 172 -20.09 -3.93 7.76
CA LYS A 172 -19.75 -4.06 9.20
C LYS A 172 -20.91 -3.64 10.11
N CYS A 173 -21.66 -2.59 9.74
CA CYS A 173 -22.88 -2.20 10.45
C CYS A 173 -23.94 -3.31 10.43
N ARG A 174 -24.19 -3.93 9.29
CA ARG A 174 -25.17 -5.02 9.15
C ARG A 174 -24.75 -6.27 9.92
N GLU A 175 -23.52 -6.72 9.76
CA GLU A 175 -22.98 -7.94 10.39
C GLU A 175 -23.02 -7.87 11.92
N ASN A 176 -22.81 -6.69 12.51
CA ASN A 176 -22.71 -6.52 13.95
C ASN A 176 -23.92 -5.83 14.60
N ASN A 177 -25.01 -5.61 13.82
CA ASN A 177 -26.16 -4.81 14.24
C ASN A 177 -25.72 -3.48 14.89
N ASP A 178 -24.92 -2.74 14.13
CA ASP A 178 -24.20 -1.54 14.53
C ASP A 178 -24.64 -0.32 13.68
N TYR A 179 -24.27 0.87 14.10
CA TYR A 179 -24.48 2.12 13.37
C TYR A 179 -23.26 3.03 13.50
N VAL A 180 -23.12 3.96 12.55
CA VAL A 180 -22.02 4.92 12.55
C VAL A 180 -22.29 6.01 13.59
N ILE A 181 -21.35 6.21 14.51
CA ILE A 181 -21.37 7.32 15.48
C ILE A 181 -20.60 8.51 14.93
N GLN A 182 -19.51 8.27 14.22
CA GLN A 182 -18.63 9.35 13.77
C GLN A 182 -17.85 8.96 12.52
N VAL A 183 -17.73 9.90 11.59
CA VAL A 183 -16.74 9.84 10.50
C VAL A 183 -15.71 10.91 10.78
N CYS A 184 -14.43 10.56 10.79
CA CYS A 184 -13.35 11.48 11.09
C CYS A 184 -12.17 11.38 10.13
N LEU A 185 -11.50 12.52 9.99
CA LEU A 185 -10.23 12.70 9.32
C LEU A 185 -9.21 13.09 10.37
N THR A 186 -8.12 12.34 10.43
CA THR A 186 -6.96 12.63 11.26
C THR A 186 -5.80 12.95 10.34
N ALA A 187 -5.21 14.13 10.46
CA ALA A 187 -3.99 14.49 9.74
C ALA A 187 -2.83 14.56 10.75
N LYS A 188 -1.76 13.79 10.51
CA LYS A 188 -0.54 13.78 11.31
C LYS A 188 0.57 14.53 10.59
N ARG A 189 1.30 15.38 11.33
CA ARG A 189 2.51 16.06 10.87
C ARG A 189 3.76 15.31 11.29
N ASP A 190 4.74 15.31 10.41
CA ASP A 190 6.04 14.65 10.58
C ASP A 190 7.04 15.44 11.46
N LYS A 191 6.54 16.21 12.44
CA LYS A 191 7.39 17.06 13.30
C LYS A 191 7.40 16.57 14.75
N GLU A 192 8.59 16.60 15.36
CA GLU A 192 8.94 16.08 16.70
C GLU A 192 8.19 16.71 17.91
N ASN A 193 7.18 17.57 17.70
CA ASN A 193 6.53 18.33 18.78
C ASN A 193 5.24 17.68 19.32
N THR A 194 4.86 18.01 20.57
CA THR A 194 3.88 17.27 21.40
C THR A 194 2.45 17.84 21.44
N ASN A 195 2.14 18.89 20.65
CA ASN A 195 0.85 19.59 20.78
C ASN A 195 -0.27 18.91 19.98
N HIS A 196 -1.43 18.70 20.61
CA HIS A 196 -2.63 18.12 20.00
C HIS A 196 -3.74 19.18 19.97
N SER A 197 -4.40 19.36 18.82
CA SER A 197 -5.49 20.33 18.67
C SER A 197 -6.73 19.64 18.09
N ASP A 198 -7.82 19.65 18.85
CA ASP A 198 -9.12 19.05 18.50
C ASP A 198 -10.05 20.13 17.93
N TYR A 199 -10.46 19.97 16.67
CA TYR A 199 -11.42 20.86 16.00
C TYR A 199 -12.70 20.13 15.60
N THR A 200 -13.13 19.12 16.36
CA THR A 200 -14.42 18.39 16.23
C THR A 200 -15.66 19.27 16.00
N ARG A 201 -15.60 20.56 16.34
CA ARG A 201 -16.72 21.52 16.22
C ARG A 201 -16.66 22.42 14.97
N ASN A 202 -15.59 22.36 14.19
CA ASN A 202 -15.42 23.24 13.04
C ASN A 202 -16.04 22.61 11.77
N SER A 203 -17.10 23.24 11.25
CA SER A 203 -17.80 22.80 10.04
C SER A 203 -17.03 23.13 8.76
N ASN A 204 -15.98 23.95 8.85
CA ASN A 204 -15.12 24.36 7.75
C ASN A 204 -13.80 23.58 7.74
N ILE A 205 -13.83 22.43 7.09
CA ILE A 205 -12.70 21.51 6.97
C ILE A 205 -11.55 22.02 6.06
N ASN A 206 -11.75 23.10 5.30
CA ASN A 206 -10.68 23.74 4.53
C ASN A 206 -9.83 24.67 5.40
N GLY A 207 -10.47 25.44 6.30
CA GLY A 207 -9.74 26.26 7.30
C GLY A 207 -9.08 25.43 8.40
N PHE A 208 -9.55 24.21 8.60
CA PHE A 208 -9.08 23.27 9.62
C PHE A 208 -7.59 22.87 9.50
N ILE A 209 -7.07 22.72 8.28
CA ILE A 209 -5.66 22.41 8.08
C ILE A 209 -4.83 23.66 8.29
N GLU A 210 -5.23 24.80 7.71
CA GLU A 210 -4.60 26.11 7.93
C GLU A 210 -4.51 26.45 9.42
N ASP A 211 -5.60 26.26 10.18
CA ASP A 211 -5.63 26.43 11.64
C ASP A 211 -4.60 25.50 12.33
N GLY A 212 -4.55 24.22 11.96
CA GLY A 212 -3.54 23.30 12.48
C GLY A 212 -2.11 23.66 12.07
N MET A 213 -1.94 24.28 10.89
CA MET A 213 -0.66 24.76 10.39
C MET A 213 -0.17 25.99 11.17
N GLU A 214 -1.05 26.95 11.40
CA GLU A 214 -0.80 28.18 12.17
C GLU A 214 -0.51 27.89 13.64
N ASN A 215 -1.08 26.82 14.20
CA ASN A 215 -0.93 26.45 15.61
C ASN A 215 0.18 25.40 15.87
N ASP A 216 1.00 25.06 14.87
CA ASP A 216 2.07 24.04 14.98
C ASP A 216 1.61 22.70 15.60
N ALA A 217 0.37 22.31 15.32
CA ALA A 217 -0.21 21.08 15.86
C ALA A 217 0.46 19.84 15.26
N LYS A 218 0.71 18.83 16.10
CA LYS A 218 1.23 17.51 15.70
C LYS A 218 0.18 16.68 14.98
N GLU A 219 -1.05 16.75 15.47
CA GLU A 219 -2.19 16.01 14.98
C GLU A 219 -3.42 16.91 15.01
N VAL A 220 -4.17 16.87 13.91
CA VAL A 220 -5.36 17.66 13.72
C VAL A 220 -6.53 16.70 13.46
N PHE A 221 -7.63 16.85 14.21
CA PHE A 221 -8.82 16.00 14.10
C PHE A 221 -10.06 16.77 13.65
N ALA A 222 -10.70 16.32 12.57
CA ALA A 222 -12.02 16.78 12.12
C ALA A 222 -12.99 15.60 12.08
N GLY A 223 -14.25 15.79 12.46
CA GLY A 223 -15.22 14.71 12.33
C GLY A 223 -16.67 15.14 12.46
N TYR A 224 -17.54 14.34 11.85
CA TYR A 224 -18.99 14.51 11.85
C TYR A 224 -19.61 13.43 12.72
N LYS A 225 -20.40 13.84 13.71
CA LYS A 225 -21.14 12.93 14.60
C LYS A 225 -22.54 12.66 14.05
N TYR A 226 -23.01 11.45 14.32
CA TYR A 226 -24.29 10.96 13.84
C TYR A 226 -25.10 10.33 14.97
N ASP A 227 -26.40 10.59 14.97
CA ASP A 227 -27.36 9.86 15.77
C ASP A 227 -27.65 8.49 15.16
N LYS A 228 -28.21 7.58 15.97
CA LYS A 228 -28.57 6.22 15.56
C LYS A 228 -29.43 6.14 14.29
N ASN A 229 -30.27 7.15 14.07
CA ASN A 229 -31.22 7.20 12.94
C ASN A 229 -30.72 8.06 11.77
N ALA A 230 -29.44 8.40 11.74
CA ALA A 230 -28.86 9.14 10.62
C ALA A 230 -29.05 8.39 9.29
N SER A 231 -29.28 9.13 8.20
CA SER A 231 -29.47 8.52 6.89
C SER A 231 -28.16 8.01 6.32
N ASP A 232 -28.19 6.80 5.73
CA ASP A 232 -27.09 6.19 4.97
C ASP A 232 -26.45 7.17 3.99
N GLN A 233 -27.30 7.94 3.28
CA GLN A 233 -26.83 8.89 2.26
C GLN A 233 -26.01 10.04 2.88
N SER A 234 -26.40 10.53 4.05
CA SER A 234 -25.66 11.61 4.74
C SER A 234 -24.27 11.14 5.17
N ILE A 235 -24.18 9.93 5.73
CA ILE A 235 -22.91 9.34 6.16
C ILE A 235 -22.02 9.07 4.94
N ARG A 236 -22.57 8.50 3.87
CA ARG A 236 -21.85 8.27 2.61
C ARG A 236 -21.29 9.56 2.03
N ASN A 237 -22.11 10.61 1.90
CA ASN A 237 -21.68 11.91 1.39
C ASN A 237 -20.52 12.49 2.22
N THR A 238 -20.52 12.26 3.53
CA THR A 238 -19.44 12.72 4.40
C THR A 238 -18.17 11.91 4.24
N ILE A 239 -18.28 10.58 4.10
CA ILE A 239 -17.12 9.75 3.75
C ILE A 239 -16.51 10.23 2.44
N ASP A 240 -17.33 10.45 1.40
CA ASP A 240 -16.88 10.95 0.11
C ASP A 240 -16.21 12.33 0.22
N LYS A 241 -16.79 13.23 1.01
CA LYS A 241 -16.20 14.55 1.30
C LYS A 241 -14.84 14.42 1.98
N VAL A 242 -14.70 13.52 2.96
CA VAL A 242 -13.45 13.32 3.70
C VAL A 242 -12.36 12.69 2.82
N PHE A 243 -12.71 11.74 1.93
CA PHE A 243 -11.79 11.22 0.92
C PHE A 243 -11.33 12.30 -0.06
N TYR A 244 -12.26 13.15 -0.51
CA TYR A 244 -11.91 14.29 -1.36
C TYR A 244 -10.89 15.19 -0.67
N ILE A 245 -11.12 15.55 0.59
CA ILE A 245 -10.20 16.39 1.35
C ILE A 245 -8.84 15.74 1.50
N ASN A 246 -8.81 14.46 1.87
CA ASN A 246 -7.58 13.66 2.00
C ASN A 246 -6.67 13.76 0.77
N GLN A 247 -7.23 13.79 -0.45
CA GLN A 247 -6.45 13.94 -1.69
C GLN A 247 -5.80 15.33 -1.86
N PHE A 248 -6.34 16.38 -1.24
CA PHE A 248 -5.79 17.73 -1.32
C PHE A 248 -4.74 18.04 -0.24
N ILE A 249 -4.51 17.13 0.71
CA ILE A 249 -3.53 17.33 1.77
C ILE A 249 -2.17 16.84 1.29
N GLU A 250 -1.51 17.65 0.47
CA GLU A 250 -0.28 17.28 -0.24
C GLU A 250 0.92 16.91 0.67
N ASN A 251 0.86 17.18 1.98
CA ASN A 251 2.00 17.08 2.90
C ASN A 251 1.76 16.38 4.25
N ASN A 252 0.61 15.73 4.48
CA ASN A 252 0.34 15.08 5.78
C ASN A 252 -0.09 13.61 5.62
N GLU A 253 0.37 12.74 6.52
CA GLU A 253 -0.19 11.40 6.66
C GLU A 253 -1.61 11.52 7.20
N CYS A 254 -2.59 11.12 6.40
CA CYS A 254 -4.00 11.30 6.71
C CYS A 254 -4.71 9.95 6.86
N GLU A 255 -5.51 9.83 7.92
CA GLU A 255 -6.23 8.63 8.28
C GLU A 255 -7.73 8.92 8.41
N ILE A 256 -8.54 8.23 7.62
CA ILE A 256 -9.98 8.31 7.61
C ILE A 256 -10.53 7.19 8.50
N LYS A 257 -11.22 7.56 9.56
CA LYS A 257 -11.77 6.65 10.55
C LYS A 257 -13.29 6.73 10.58
N VAL A 258 -13.94 5.58 10.71
CA VAL A 258 -15.37 5.49 10.96
C VAL A 258 -15.58 4.77 12.29
N LYS A 259 -16.05 5.51 13.28
CA LYS A 259 -16.40 4.97 14.58
C LYS A 259 -17.80 4.41 14.55
N LEU A 260 -17.91 3.14 14.90
CA LEU A 260 -19.17 2.44 15.07
C LEU A 260 -19.57 2.40 16.55
N SER A 261 -20.83 2.07 16.82
CA SER A 261 -21.37 2.05 18.19
C SER A 261 -20.94 0.85 19.02
N LYS A 262 -20.62 -0.29 18.40
CA LYS A 262 -20.24 -1.53 19.10
C LYS A 262 -18.89 -2.07 18.64
N SER A 263 -18.66 -2.13 17.34
CA SER A 263 -17.51 -2.80 16.72
C SER A 263 -16.23 -1.95 16.68
N GLY A 264 -16.20 -0.82 17.39
CA GLY A 264 -15.02 0.03 17.49
C GLY A 264 -14.82 0.94 16.27
N ILE A 265 -13.57 1.06 15.81
CA ILE A 265 -13.17 2.00 14.77
C ILE A 265 -12.74 1.23 13.53
N ILE A 266 -13.23 1.66 12.36
CA ILE A 266 -12.76 1.21 11.05
C ILE A 266 -11.79 2.25 10.51
N CYS A 267 -10.55 1.86 10.26
CA CYS A 267 -9.60 2.70 9.52
C CYS A 267 -9.79 2.43 8.02
N LEU A 268 -10.50 3.34 7.33
CA LEU A 268 -10.86 3.12 5.93
C LEU A 268 -9.63 2.99 5.03
N ASN A 269 -8.56 3.76 5.29
CA ASN A 269 -7.32 3.67 4.53
C ASN A 269 -6.71 2.26 4.51
N GLU A 270 -6.98 1.42 5.51
CA GLU A 270 -6.47 0.04 5.55
C GLU A 270 -7.42 -0.98 4.88
N GLU A 271 -8.70 -0.63 4.77
CA GLU A 271 -9.78 -1.53 4.34
C GLU A 271 -10.23 -1.27 2.89
N VAL A 272 -10.02 -0.04 2.38
CA VAL A 272 -10.38 0.38 1.02
C VAL A 272 -9.20 0.32 0.06
N VAL A 273 -8.21 -0.53 0.34
CA VAL A 273 -7.10 -0.78 -0.57
C VAL A 273 -7.47 -1.87 -1.59
N PRO A 274 -6.95 -1.78 -2.83
CA PRO A 274 -7.19 -2.79 -3.85
C PRO A 274 -6.47 -4.10 -3.52
N MET A 275 -7.21 -4.99 -2.88
CA MET A 275 -6.69 -6.22 -2.32
C MET A 275 -7.38 -7.43 -2.95
N TYR A 276 -6.59 -8.24 -3.66
CA TYR A 276 -7.10 -9.35 -4.46
C TYR A 276 -6.39 -10.65 -4.10
N PHE A 277 -7.11 -11.76 -4.20
CA PHE A 277 -6.55 -13.09 -4.05
C PHE A 277 -5.98 -13.55 -5.38
N LEU A 278 -4.73 -14.02 -5.37
CA LEU A 278 -4.10 -14.61 -6.53
C LEU A 278 -4.68 -16.01 -6.78
N PRO A 279 -5.02 -16.36 -8.04
CA PRO A 279 -5.44 -17.71 -8.39
C PRO A 279 -4.35 -18.73 -8.07
N GLU A 280 -4.77 -19.96 -7.76
CA GLU A 280 -3.83 -21.03 -7.46
C GLU A 280 -2.92 -21.32 -8.65
N ARG A 281 -1.63 -21.53 -8.38
CA ARG A 281 -0.59 -21.81 -9.39
C ARG A 281 -0.37 -20.73 -10.45
N ALA A 282 -0.93 -19.51 -10.29
CA ALA A 282 -0.84 -18.48 -11.33
C ALA A 282 0.62 -18.09 -11.64
N ILE A 283 1.48 -18.00 -10.62
CA ILE A 283 2.90 -17.64 -10.79
C ILE A 283 3.69 -18.81 -11.37
N GLU A 284 3.45 -20.04 -10.90
CA GLU A 284 4.08 -21.25 -11.41
C GLU A 284 3.74 -21.47 -12.89
N ASN A 285 2.47 -21.31 -13.25
CA ASN A 285 1.99 -21.41 -14.64
C ASN A 285 2.62 -20.31 -15.52
N PHE A 286 2.73 -19.08 -14.99
CA PHE A 286 3.39 -17.98 -15.68
C PHE A 286 4.88 -18.26 -15.91
N GLN A 287 5.57 -18.84 -14.93
CA GLN A 287 6.98 -19.19 -15.03
C GLN A 287 7.28 -20.23 -16.11
N ILE A 288 6.38 -21.21 -16.30
CA ILE A 288 6.54 -22.25 -17.34
C ILE A 288 5.94 -21.84 -18.69
N GLY A 289 5.41 -20.61 -18.82
CA GLY A 289 4.80 -20.12 -20.07
C GLY A 289 3.46 -20.80 -20.42
N SER A 290 2.69 -21.23 -19.41
CA SER A 290 1.39 -21.85 -19.62
C SER A 290 0.32 -20.81 -19.96
N SER A 291 -0.41 -21.05 -21.06
CA SER A 291 -1.53 -20.21 -21.51
C SER A 291 -2.88 -20.80 -21.08
N ILE A 292 -3.83 -19.93 -20.77
CA ILE A 292 -5.24 -20.29 -20.53
C ILE A 292 -6.04 -20.47 -21.84
N SER A 293 -5.51 -20.00 -22.97
CA SER A 293 -6.15 -20.11 -24.28
C SER A 293 -5.26 -20.85 -25.27
N GLU A 294 -5.86 -21.73 -26.08
CA GLU A 294 -5.17 -22.42 -27.18
C GLU A 294 -4.86 -21.47 -28.36
N THR A 295 -5.51 -20.30 -28.39
CA THR A 295 -5.47 -19.37 -29.53
C THR A 295 -4.83 -18.03 -29.18
N GLU A 296 -4.82 -17.65 -27.91
CA GLU A 296 -4.18 -16.43 -27.40
C GLU A 296 -3.12 -16.81 -26.37
N ASP A 297 -1.93 -16.23 -26.47
CA ASP A 297 -0.87 -16.39 -25.49
C ASP A 297 -1.13 -15.47 -24.28
N VAL A 298 -2.09 -15.88 -23.44
CA VAL A 298 -2.48 -15.19 -22.21
C VAL A 298 -2.39 -16.18 -21.07
N SER A 299 -1.65 -15.83 -20.02
CA SER A 299 -1.53 -16.60 -18.79
C SER A 299 -2.63 -16.25 -17.77
N THR A 300 -2.86 -17.14 -16.80
CA THR A 300 -3.75 -16.87 -15.65
C THR A 300 -3.33 -15.62 -14.87
N LEU A 301 -2.02 -15.37 -14.78
CA LEU A 301 -1.49 -14.19 -14.09
C LEU A 301 -1.83 -12.90 -14.85
N GLU A 302 -1.65 -12.89 -16.16
CA GLU A 302 -2.01 -11.73 -17.01
C GLU A 302 -3.49 -11.40 -16.92
N GLU A 303 -4.35 -12.41 -17.02
CA GLU A 303 -5.80 -12.22 -16.90
C GLU A 303 -6.18 -11.67 -15.51
N TRP A 304 -5.60 -12.22 -14.44
CA TRP A 304 -5.83 -11.75 -13.08
C TRP A 304 -5.37 -10.30 -12.88
N LEU A 305 -4.19 -9.93 -13.38
CA LEU A 305 -3.68 -8.56 -13.33
C LEU A 305 -4.61 -7.61 -14.09
N LYS A 306 -5.00 -7.96 -15.33
CA LYS A 306 -5.91 -7.17 -16.16
C LYS A 306 -7.26 -6.95 -15.47
N ASN A 307 -7.86 -8.01 -14.92
CA ASN A 307 -9.13 -7.93 -14.20
C ASN A 307 -9.03 -7.07 -12.93
N SER A 308 -7.95 -7.24 -12.16
CA SER A 308 -7.70 -6.46 -10.95
C SER A 308 -7.53 -4.97 -11.28
N ILE A 309 -6.73 -4.63 -12.29
CA ILE A 309 -6.53 -3.24 -12.74
C ILE A 309 -7.83 -2.63 -13.28
N ASN A 310 -8.63 -3.40 -14.02
CA ASN A 310 -9.92 -2.91 -14.51
C ASN A 310 -10.89 -2.61 -13.36
N ASP A 311 -10.93 -3.44 -12.32
CA ASP A 311 -11.71 -3.17 -11.11
C ASP A 311 -11.19 -1.93 -10.35
N ILE A 312 -9.86 -1.78 -10.26
CA ILE A 312 -9.23 -0.57 -9.71
C ILE A 312 -9.68 0.67 -10.48
N LYS A 313 -9.49 0.70 -11.81
CA LYS A 313 -9.87 1.83 -12.66
C LYS A 313 -11.35 2.18 -12.50
N ARG A 314 -12.24 1.18 -12.50
CA ARG A 314 -13.69 1.40 -12.28
C ARG A 314 -14.02 2.06 -10.94
N THR A 315 -13.23 1.81 -9.89
CA THR A 315 -13.50 2.31 -8.54
C THR A 315 -12.72 3.58 -8.18
N THR A 316 -11.63 3.86 -8.90
CA THR A 316 -10.84 5.09 -8.79
C THR A 316 -11.33 6.17 -9.76
N ASP A 317 -11.74 5.82 -10.99
CA ASP A 317 -12.18 6.80 -12.01
C ASP A 317 -13.64 7.26 -11.81
N ALA A 318 -14.42 6.51 -11.03
CA ALA A 318 -15.78 6.89 -10.61
C ALA A 318 -15.82 8.14 -9.70
N THR A 319 -14.67 8.68 -9.32
CA THR A 319 -14.54 9.86 -8.44
C THR A 319 -13.83 11.02 -9.12
N THR A 320 -13.88 11.12 -10.47
CA THR A 320 -13.47 12.34 -11.18
C THR A 320 -14.10 13.55 -10.47
N PRO A 321 -13.31 14.45 -9.87
CA PRO A 321 -13.87 15.56 -9.12
C PRO A 321 -14.71 16.42 -10.07
N PRO A 322 -15.88 16.95 -9.65
CA PRO A 322 -16.56 17.95 -10.46
C PRO A 322 -15.57 19.07 -10.73
N LYS A 323 -15.35 19.38 -12.03
CA LYS A 323 -14.62 20.58 -12.46
C LYS A 323 -15.09 21.73 -11.58
N LYS A 324 -14.15 22.45 -10.95
CA LYS A 324 -14.41 23.70 -10.21
C LYS A 324 -15.52 24.46 -10.93
N LEU A 325 -16.70 24.57 -10.30
CA LEU A 325 -17.72 25.49 -10.75
C LEU A 325 -17.13 26.89 -10.58
N SER A 326 -16.55 27.43 -11.65
CA SER A 326 -16.24 28.86 -11.73
C SER A 326 -17.57 29.60 -11.62
N ARG A 327 -17.81 30.23 -10.47
CA ARG A 327 -18.92 31.17 -10.34
C ARG A 327 -18.72 32.27 -11.38
N PRO A 328 -19.74 32.65 -12.18
CA PRO A 328 -19.68 33.88 -12.96
C PRO A 328 -19.49 35.02 -11.97
N ARG A 329 -18.48 35.87 -12.20
CA ARG A 329 -18.37 37.14 -11.49
C ARG A 329 -19.64 37.94 -11.81
N LYS A 330 -20.39 38.32 -10.77
CA LYS A 330 -21.38 39.40 -10.86
C LYS A 330 -20.68 40.72 -10.68
#